data_AF-A0A7M4EU17-F1
#
_entry.id   AF-A0A7M4EU17-F1
#
_cell.length_a   1.000
_cell.length_b   1.000
_cell.length_c   1.000
_cell.angle_alpha   90.00
_cell.angle_beta   90.00
_cell.angle_gamma   90.00
#
_symmetry.space_group_name_H-M   'P 1'
#
loop_
_entity.id
_entity.type
_entity.pdbx_description
1 polymer ?
#
loop_
_entity_poly.entity_id
_entity_poly.type
_entity_poly.pdbx_seq_one_letter_code
_entity_poly.pdbx_strand_id
1 'polypeptide(L)'
;MEEKVFTKELDQWVEQLNECKQLSEGQVKSLCEKAKEILTKESNVQEVRCPVTVCGDVHGQFHDLMELFRIGGKSPDTNYLFMGDYVDRGYYSVETVTLLVALKVRYRERITILRGNHESRQITQVYGFYDECLRKYGNANVWKYFTDLFDYLPLTALVDGQIFCLHGGLSPSIDTLDHIRALDRLQEVPHEGYNWCHDRNVVTIFSAPNYCYRCGNQAAIMELDDTLKYSFLQFDPAPRRGEPHVTRRTPDYFL
;
A
#
# COMPACT_ATOMS: atom_id res chain seq x y z
N MET A 1 -3.96 2.58 31.15
CA MET A 1 -2.78 3.47 31.28
C MET A 1 -1.80 3.15 30.16
N GLU A 2 -1.47 1.87 29.94
CA GLU A 2 -0.64 1.38 28.83
C GLU A 2 -1.12 1.79 27.43
N GLU A 3 -2.42 1.69 27.13
CA GLU A 3 -2.96 2.05 25.81
C GLU A 3 -2.79 3.54 25.46
N LYS A 4 -2.90 4.43 26.45
CA LYS A 4 -2.63 5.87 26.28
C LYS A 4 -1.15 6.16 26.05
N VAL A 5 -0.26 5.38 26.67
CA VAL A 5 1.20 5.51 26.49
C VAL A 5 1.58 5.05 25.08
N PHE A 6 1.07 3.89 24.64
CA PHE A 6 1.32 3.37 23.29
C PHE A 6 0.76 4.30 22.20
N THR A 7 -0.42 4.89 22.41
CA THR A 7 -0.99 5.86 21.46
C THR A 7 -0.08 7.07 21.28
N LYS A 8 0.45 7.62 22.38
CA LYS A 8 1.36 8.77 22.34
C LYS A 8 2.70 8.43 21.66
N GLU A 9 3.23 7.24 21.90
CA GLU A 9 4.42 6.75 21.22
C GLU A 9 4.19 6.60 19.72
N LEU A 10 3.04 6.05 19.32
CA LEU A 10 2.67 5.89 17.91
C LEU A 10 2.48 7.22 17.19
N ASP A 11 1.92 8.24 17.86
CA ASP A 11 1.83 9.60 17.33
C ASP A 11 3.23 10.16 17.02
N GLN A 12 4.21 9.94 17.91
CA GLN A 12 5.61 10.35 17.68
C GLN A 12 6.26 9.58 16.52
N TRP A 13 5.95 8.30 16.37
CA TRP A 13 6.45 7.51 15.23
C TRP A 13 5.89 8.04 13.90
N VAL A 14 4.61 8.40 13.87
CA VAL A 14 3.99 9.03 12.69
C VAL A 14 4.63 10.38 12.39
N GLU A 15 4.88 11.23 13.39
CA GLU A 15 5.61 12.50 13.20
C GLU A 15 7.01 12.28 12.62
N GLN A 16 7.78 11.35 13.19
CA GLN A 16 9.11 10.98 12.68
C GLN A 16 9.06 10.49 11.22
N LEU A 17 8.09 9.64 10.89
CA LEU A 17 7.92 9.09 9.55
C LEU A 17 7.54 10.16 8.54
N ASN A 18 6.72 11.15 8.92
CA ASN A 18 6.40 12.30 8.06
C ASN A 18 7.65 13.14 7.69
N GLU A 19 8.70 13.12 8.52
CA GLU A 19 10.01 13.71 8.20
C GLU A 19 10.88 12.80 7.31
N CYS A 20 10.33 11.72 6.77
CA CYS A 20 11.02 10.71 5.96
C CYS A 20 12.18 10.04 6.73
N LYS A 21 12.00 9.79 8.03
CA LYS A 21 12.98 9.10 8.89
C LYS A 21 12.45 7.72 9.28
N GLN A 22 13.16 6.67 8.86
CA GLN A 22 12.81 5.29 9.20
C GLN A 22 12.75 5.05 10.72
N LEU A 23 11.87 4.15 11.17
CA LEU A 23 11.88 3.64 12.54
C LEU A 23 13.04 2.67 12.76
N SER A 24 13.43 2.43 14.01
CA SER A 24 14.39 1.39 14.37
C SER A 24 13.81 -0.03 14.16
N GLU A 25 14.68 -1.04 14.03
CA GLU A 25 14.26 -2.44 13.86
C GLU A 25 13.28 -2.91 14.95
N GLY A 26 13.55 -2.55 16.22
CA GLY A 26 12.68 -2.92 17.35
C GLY A 26 11.30 -2.27 17.28
N GLN A 27 11.24 -1.01 16.84
CA GLN A 27 9.98 -0.29 16.63
C GLN A 27 9.19 -0.89 15.45
N VAL A 28 9.85 -1.21 14.33
CA VAL A 28 9.20 -1.88 13.19
C VAL A 28 8.62 -3.23 13.60
N LYS A 29 9.38 -4.04 14.35
CA LYS A 29 8.89 -5.31 14.89
C LYS A 29 7.62 -5.12 15.71
N SER A 30 7.64 -4.19 16.66
CA SER A 30 6.48 -3.90 17.53
C SER A 30 5.28 -3.41 16.72
N LEU A 31 5.51 -2.53 15.75
CA LEU A 31 4.49 -2.02 14.85
C LEU A 31 3.82 -3.15 14.05
N CYS A 32 4.62 -4.03 13.43
CA CYS A 32 4.10 -5.15 12.64
C CYS A 32 3.28 -6.13 13.48
N GLU A 33 3.72 -6.46 14.70
CA GLU A 33 2.95 -7.34 15.58
C GLU A 33 1.59 -6.73 15.96
N LYS A 34 1.56 -5.42 16.25
CA LYS A 34 0.31 -4.71 16.51
C LYS A 34 -0.59 -4.62 15.27
N ALA A 35 0.00 -4.47 14.09
CA ALA A 35 -0.74 -4.50 12.83
C ALA A 35 -1.35 -5.88 12.56
N LYS A 36 -0.62 -6.98 12.81
CA LYS A 36 -1.17 -8.35 12.68
C LYS A 36 -2.37 -8.59 13.60
N GLU A 37 -2.32 -8.12 14.85
CA GLU A 37 -3.46 -8.22 15.80
C GLU A 37 -4.74 -7.55 15.27
N ILE A 38 -4.59 -6.50 14.46
CA ILE A 38 -5.68 -5.74 13.84
C ILE A 38 -6.14 -6.44 12.57
N LEU A 39 -5.22 -6.65 11.61
CA LEU A 39 -5.51 -7.18 10.28
C LEU A 39 -6.03 -8.62 10.31
N THR A 40 -5.71 -9.42 11.34
CA THR A 40 -6.29 -10.77 11.52
C THR A 40 -7.82 -10.72 11.66
N LYS A 41 -8.36 -9.63 12.21
CA LYS A 41 -9.81 -9.46 12.42
C LYS A 41 -10.53 -8.94 11.18
N GLU A 42 -9.78 -8.52 10.17
CA GLU A 42 -10.30 -7.99 8.92
C GLU A 42 -10.65 -9.13 7.95
N SER A 43 -11.68 -8.90 7.14
CA SER A 43 -12.17 -9.86 6.15
C SER A 43 -11.33 -9.79 4.88
N ASN A 44 -11.28 -10.87 4.09
CA ASN A 44 -10.68 -10.79 2.74
C ASN A 44 -11.42 -9.82 1.82
N VAL A 45 -12.72 -9.64 2.06
CA VAL A 45 -13.55 -8.57 1.48
C VAL A 45 -13.83 -7.60 2.60
N GLN A 46 -12.98 -6.58 2.74
CA GLN A 46 -13.08 -5.60 3.81
C GLN A 46 -14.17 -4.58 3.48
N GLU A 47 -15.21 -4.52 4.32
CA GLU A 47 -16.26 -3.51 4.17
C GLU A 47 -15.69 -2.13 4.56
N VAL A 48 -15.94 -1.13 3.72
CA VAL A 48 -15.49 0.27 3.92
C VAL A 48 -16.69 1.19 3.68
N ARG A 49 -16.82 2.26 4.47
CA ARG A 49 -17.92 3.23 4.33
C ARG A 49 -17.43 4.52 3.67
N CYS A 50 -18.30 5.18 2.90
CA CYS A 50 -18.07 6.54 2.47
C CYS A 50 -18.16 7.55 3.65
N PRO A 51 -17.56 8.74 3.53
CA PRO A 51 -16.69 9.19 2.43
C PRO A 51 -15.30 8.54 2.53
N VAL A 52 -14.68 8.23 1.38
CA VAL A 52 -13.34 7.63 1.34
C VAL A 52 -12.58 8.03 0.07
N THR A 53 -11.27 8.29 0.22
CA THR A 53 -10.35 8.54 -0.89
C THR A 53 -9.65 7.24 -1.29
N VAL A 54 -9.83 6.82 -2.54
CA VAL A 54 -9.25 5.58 -3.07
C VAL A 54 -7.94 5.87 -3.79
N CYS A 55 -6.89 5.15 -3.40
CA CYS A 55 -5.52 5.30 -3.88
C CYS A 55 -5.00 3.95 -4.41
N GLY A 56 -4.34 3.95 -5.57
CA GLY A 56 -3.60 2.80 -6.08
C GLY A 56 -2.12 2.84 -5.68
N ASP A 57 -1.28 2.38 -6.60
CA ASP A 57 0.16 2.14 -6.43
C ASP A 57 0.94 3.36 -5.89
N VAL A 58 1.89 3.09 -4.99
CA VAL A 58 2.78 4.10 -4.39
C VAL A 58 4.26 3.79 -4.65
N HIS A 59 4.66 2.52 -4.61
CA HIS A 59 5.99 2.04 -4.98
C HIS A 59 7.17 2.82 -4.38
N GLY A 60 7.15 3.01 -3.07
CA GLY A 60 8.23 3.69 -2.35
C GLY A 60 8.48 5.14 -2.78
N GLN A 61 7.55 5.76 -3.51
CA GLN A 61 7.60 7.18 -3.89
C GLN A 61 7.10 8.07 -2.74
N PHE A 62 7.83 8.05 -1.61
CA PHE A 62 7.40 8.70 -0.36
C PHE A 62 7.00 10.17 -0.51
N HIS A 63 7.74 10.95 -1.30
CA HIS A 63 7.41 12.37 -1.52
C HIS A 63 6.12 12.56 -2.32
N ASP A 64 5.81 11.65 -3.24
CA ASP A 64 4.54 11.67 -3.98
C ASP A 64 3.39 11.19 -3.08
N LEU A 65 3.63 10.28 -2.12
CA LEU A 65 2.67 9.95 -1.07
C LEU A 65 2.36 11.18 -0.18
N MET A 66 3.36 11.99 0.16
CA MET A 66 3.15 13.23 0.92
C MET A 66 2.34 14.24 0.13
N GLU A 67 2.56 14.31 -1.18
CA GLU A 67 1.76 15.14 -2.09
C GLU A 67 0.31 14.64 -2.18
N LEU A 68 0.10 13.33 -2.23
CA LEU A 68 -1.23 12.71 -2.18
C LEU A 68 -2.00 13.14 -0.91
N PHE A 69 -1.37 13.11 0.26
CA PHE A 69 -1.99 13.61 1.50
C PHE A 69 -2.18 15.13 1.51
N ARG A 70 -1.35 15.90 0.80
CA ARG A 70 -1.54 17.34 0.65
C ARG A 70 -2.78 17.67 -0.18
N ILE A 71 -3.08 16.84 -1.18
CA ILE A 71 -4.23 17.01 -2.08
C ILE A 71 -5.52 16.44 -1.46
N GLY A 72 -5.51 15.18 -1.03
CA GLY A 72 -6.70 14.49 -0.50
C GLY A 72 -7.02 14.80 0.97
N GLY A 73 -6.11 15.43 1.69
CA GLY A 73 -6.24 15.70 3.13
C GLY A 73 -5.45 14.72 3.98
N LYS A 74 -5.19 15.09 5.24
CA LYS A 74 -4.41 14.26 6.15
C LYS A 74 -5.30 13.26 6.88
N SER A 75 -4.82 12.03 7.08
CA SER A 75 -5.41 11.12 8.05
C SER A 75 -5.14 11.65 9.48
N PRO A 76 -6.11 11.63 10.41
CA PRO A 76 -7.41 10.94 10.36
C PRO A 76 -8.60 11.77 9.85
N ASP A 77 -8.38 13.02 9.42
CA ASP A 77 -9.47 13.91 8.99
C ASP A 77 -10.14 13.41 7.69
N THR A 78 -9.35 12.82 6.79
CA THR A 78 -9.83 12.13 5.58
C THR A 78 -9.64 10.62 5.72
N ASN A 79 -10.65 9.83 5.30
CA ASN A 79 -10.56 8.37 5.24
C ASN A 79 -9.88 7.91 3.94
N TYR A 80 -9.07 6.86 4.00
CA TYR A 80 -8.30 6.35 2.87
C TYR A 80 -8.47 4.86 2.65
N LEU A 81 -8.48 4.45 1.38
CA LEU A 81 -8.37 3.07 0.94
C LEU A 81 -7.22 2.97 -0.05
N PHE A 82 -6.13 2.30 0.33
CA PHE A 82 -5.02 2.01 -0.57
C PHE A 82 -5.12 0.58 -1.10
N MET A 83 -4.93 0.42 -2.41
CA MET A 83 -5.17 -0.84 -3.11
C MET A 83 -3.95 -1.76 -3.20
N GLY A 84 -2.76 -1.37 -2.72
CA GLY A 84 -1.56 -2.21 -2.74
C GLY A 84 -0.35 -1.51 -3.35
N ASP A 85 0.72 -2.27 -3.55
CA ASP A 85 1.97 -1.84 -4.18
C ASP A 85 2.59 -0.61 -3.48
N TYR A 86 2.87 -0.79 -2.19
CA TYR A 86 3.50 0.22 -1.34
C TYR A 86 5.00 0.28 -1.51
N VAL A 87 5.60 -0.87 -1.81
CA VAL A 87 7.05 -1.11 -1.82
C VAL A 87 7.59 -1.34 -3.23
N ASP A 88 8.92 -1.49 -3.30
CA ASP A 88 9.71 -1.67 -4.53
C ASP A 88 9.75 -0.45 -5.45
N ARG A 89 10.68 -0.48 -6.43
CA ARG A 89 10.96 0.55 -7.45
C ARG A 89 11.49 1.89 -6.91
N GLY A 90 10.82 2.48 -5.91
CA GLY A 90 11.22 3.72 -5.26
C GLY A 90 12.36 3.54 -4.26
N TYR A 91 12.92 4.66 -3.81
CA TYR A 91 14.07 4.67 -2.87
C TYR A 91 13.66 4.68 -1.38
N TYR A 92 12.37 4.86 -1.10
CA TYR A 92 11.80 5.09 0.22
C TYR A 92 10.63 4.14 0.52
N SER A 93 10.75 2.88 0.09
CA SER A 93 9.74 1.85 0.35
C SER A 93 9.58 1.61 1.84
N VAL A 94 10.69 1.60 2.60
CA VAL A 94 10.69 1.43 4.06
C VAL A 94 9.85 2.51 4.74
N GLU A 95 10.10 3.79 4.48
CA GLU A 95 9.35 4.88 5.11
C GLU A 95 7.89 4.86 4.66
N THR A 96 7.64 4.57 3.38
CA THR A 96 6.29 4.51 2.78
C THR A 96 5.43 3.46 3.47
N VAL A 97 5.87 2.20 3.50
CA VAL A 97 5.09 1.11 4.11
C VAL A 97 5.01 1.27 5.63
N THR A 98 6.08 1.73 6.28
CA THR A 98 6.06 1.96 7.74
C THR A 98 5.05 3.04 8.11
N LEU A 99 4.94 4.13 7.34
CA LEU A 99 3.96 5.18 7.58
C LEU A 99 2.52 4.68 7.40
N LEU A 100 2.22 3.98 6.31
CA LEU A 100 0.87 3.46 6.05
C LEU A 100 0.44 2.47 7.13
N VAL A 101 1.34 1.58 7.56
CA VAL A 101 1.07 0.64 8.66
C VAL A 101 0.92 1.38 9.99
N ALA A 102 1.73 2.40 10.28
CA ALA A 102 1.60 3.21 11.49
C ALA A 102 0.24 3.92 11.55
N LEU A 103 -0.21 4.50 10.44
CA LEU A 103 -1.54 5.09 10.30
C LEU A 103 -2.63 4.02 10.49
N LYS A 104 -2.47 2.81 9.93
CA LYS A 104 -3.42 1.71 10.13
C LYS A 104 -3.55 1.29 11.59
N VAL A 105 -2.43 1.16 12.30
CA VAL A 105 -2.43 0.81 13.72
C VAL A 105 -3.07 1.93 14.55
N ARG A 106 -2.79 3.19 14.18
CA ARG A 106 -3.22 4.38 14.94
C ARG A 106 -4.68 4.77 14.71
N TYR A 107 -5.16 4.62 13.48
CA TYR A 107 -6.46 5.09 13.01
C TYR A 107 -7.17 3.97 12.23
N ARG A 108 -7.42 2.85 12.92
CA ARG A 108 -7.89 1.58 12.35
C ARG A 108 -9.05 1.69 11.36
N GLU A 109 -10.04 2.54 11.68
CA GLU A 109 -11.25 2.77 10.90
C GLU A 109 -11.11 3.88 9.84
N ARG A 110 -9.96 4.57 9.79
CA ARG A 110 -9.71 5.71 8.89
C ARG A 110 -8.86 5.33 7.68
N ILE A 111 -8.12 4.24 7.75
CA ILE A 111 -7.28 3.79 6.65
C ILE A 111 -7.42 2.29 6.45
N THR A 112 -7.66 1.89 5.21
CA THR A 112 -7.67 0.51 4.75
C THR A 112 -6.48 0.32 3.82
N ILE A 113 -5.70 -0.74 4.04
CA ILE A 113 -4.54 -1.09 3.23
C ILE A 113 -4.73 -2.51 2.70
N LEU A 114 -4.85 -2.66 1.39
CA LEU A 114 -5.01 -3.95 0.72
C LEU A 114 -3.66 -4.53 0.30
N ARG A 115 -3.64 -5.82 -0.04
CA ARG A 115 -2.46 -6.50 -0.56
C ARG A 115 -2.31 -6.27 -2.07
N GLY A 116 -1.18 -5.71 -2.49
CA GLY A 116 -0.75 -5.69 -3.89
C GLY A 116 0.13 -6.88 -4.24
N ASN A 117 0.55 -6.97 -5.50
CA ASN A 117 1.44 -8.07 -5.93
C ASN A 117 2.88 -7.87 -5.43
N HIS A 118 3.28 -6.63 -5.13
CA HIS A 118 4.57 -6.32 -4.54
C HIS A 118 4.64 -6.62 -3.03
N GLU A 119 3.51 -6.84 -2.35
CA GLU A 119 3.48 -7.30 -0.96
C GLU A 119 3.69 -8.84 -0.86
N SER A 120 4.78 -9.31 -1.46
CA SER A 120 5.23 -10.72 -1.48
C SER A 120 6.75 -10.84 -1.37
N ARG A 121 7.24 -11.96 -0.82
CA ARG A 121 8.67 -12.17 -0.58
C ARG A 121 9.46 -12.26 -1.89
N GLN A 122 8.89 -12.93 -2.89
CA GLN A 122 9.59 -13.13 -4.17
C GLN A 122 9.78 -11.83 -4.95
N ILE A 123 8.73 -11.01 -5.04
CA ILE A 123 8.79 -9.76 -5.79
C ILE A 123 9.72 -8.78 -5.07
N THR A 124 9.61 -8.65 -3.75
CA THR A 124 10.46 -7.72 -2.97
C THR A 124 11.95 -8.06 -3.00
N GLN A 125 12.32 -9.32 -3.20
CA GLN A 125 13.71 -9.76 -3.38
C GLN A 125 14.31 -9.32 -4.71
N VAL A 126 13.49 -9.10 -5.73
CA VAL A 126 13.93 -8.78 -7.09
C VAL A 126 13.81 -7.29 -7.38
N TYR A 127 12.77 -6.62 -6.86
CA TYR A 127 12.39 -5.27 -7.28
C TYR A 127 12.77 -4.14 -6.30
N GLY A 128 13.51 -4.47 -5.23
CA GLY A 128 14.34 -3.54 -4.50
C GLY A 128 14.06 -3.39 -3.00
N PHE A 129 12.90 -3.81 -2.49
CA PHE A 129 12.55 -3.63 -1.08
C PHE A 129 13.45 -4.45 -0.14
N TYR A 130 13.84 -5.67 -0.53
CA TYR A 130 14.81 -6.48 0.21
C TYR A 130 16.16 -5.75 0.35
N ASP A 131 16.71 -5.28 -0.77
CA ASP A 131 17.98 -4.55 -0.80
C ASP A 131 17.91 -3.23 -0.04
N GLU A 132 16.77 -2.53 -0.12
CA GLU A 132 16.52 -1.32 0.65
C GLU A 132 16.54 -1.59 2.15
N CYS A 133 15.87 -2.64 2.62
CA CYS A 133 15.89 -3.05 4.02
C CYS A 133 17.30 -3.40 4.49
N LEU A 134 18.04 -4.19 3.70
CA LEU A 134 19.41 -4.59 4.03
C LEU A 134 20.34 -3.37 4.12
N ARG A 135 20.22 -2.42 3.18
CA ARG A 135 21.00 -1.18 3.18
C ARG A 135 20.68 -0.28 4.37
N LYS A 136 19.41 -0.20 4.78
CA LYS A 136 18.94 0.70 5.85
C LYS A 136 19.10 0.13 7.27
N TYR A 137 19.09 -1.18 7.43
CA TYR A 137 19.10 -1.85 8.74
C TYR A 137 20.31 -2.76 8.95
N GLY A 138 21.10 -3.05 7.91
CA GLY A 138 22.28 -3.90 7.97
C GLY A 138 21.97 -5.40 8.09
N ASN A 139 20.70 -5.80 8.11
CA ASN A 139 20.25 -7.18 8.17
C ASN A 139 18.86 -7.34 7.51
N ALA A 140 18.37 -8.58 7.39
CA ALA A 140 17.10 -8.90 6.72
C ALA A 140 15.87 -8.97 7.66
N ASN A 141 16.00 -8.62 8.95
CA ASN A 141 14.92 -8.77 9.92
C ASN A 141 13.73 -7.88 9.59
N VAL A 142 13.97 -6.62 9.23
CA VAL A 142 12.89 -5.69 8.87
C VAL A 142 12.12 -6.17 7.63
N TRP A 143 12.83 -6.65 6.61
CA TRP A 143 12.20 -7.25 5.44
C TRP A 143 11.31 -8.45 5.84
N LYS A 144 11.82 -9.32 6.73
CA LYS A 144 11.05 -10.44 7.27
C LYS A 144 9.81 -9.97 8.03
N TYR A 145 9.92 -8.95 8.88
CA TYR A 145 8.78 -8.44 9.65
C TYR A 145 7.67 -7.87 8.77
N PHE A 146 8.03 -7.15 7.70
CA PHE A 146 7.05 -6.64 6.74
C PHE A 146 6.45 -7.74 5.86
N THR A 147 7.26 -8.65 5.32
CA THR A 147 6.73 -9.75 4.51
C THR A 147 5.84 -10.71 5.31
N ASP A 148 6.16 -10.95 6.59
CA ASP A 148 5.26 -11.69 7.49
C ASP A 148 3.98 -10.91 7.82
N LEU A 149 3.99 -9.57 7.77
CA LEU A 149 2.80 -8.73 7.92
C LEU A 149 1.94 -8.71 6.65
N PHE A 150 2.56 -8.75 5.47
CA PHE A 150 1.87 -8.71 4.18
C PHE A 150 0.88 -9.84 3.98
N ASP A 151 1.14 -11.01 4.56
CA ASP A 151 0.22 -12.15 4.54
C ASP A 151 -1.13 -11.85 5.23
N TYR A 152 -1.18 -10.86 6.12
CA TYR A 152 -2.39 -10.49 6.86
C TYR A 152 -3.24 -9.43 6.14
N LEU A 153 -2.70 -8.76 5.12
CA LEU A 153 -3.39 -7.69 4.41
C LEU A 153 -4.65 -8.25 3.71
N PRO A 154 -5.82 -7.60 3.88
CA PRO A 154 -7.02 -7.92 3.12
C PRO A 154 -6.75 -7.91 1.60
N LEU A 155 -7.41 -8.82 0.89
CA LEU A 155 -7.22 -8.95 -0.56
C LEU A 155 -8.02 -7.90 -1.33
N THR A 156 -9.21 -7.56 -0.83
CA THR A 156 -10.19 -6.72 -1.52
C THR A 156 -10.98 -5.89 -0.52
N ALA A 157 -11.65 -4.86 -1.01
CA ALA A 157 -12.60 -4.06 -0.23
C ALA A 157 -13.90 -3.84 -0.99
N LEU A 158 -14.98 -3.63 -0.24
CA LEU A 158 -16.28 -3.27 -0.77
C LEU A 158 -16.74 -1.97 -0.11
N VAL A 159 -16.80 -0.90 -0.90
CA VAL A 159 -17.24 0.42 -0.43
C VAL A 159 -18.76 0.52 -0.55
N ASP A 160 -19.43 0.66 0.59
CA ASP A 160 -20.89 0.74 0.75
C ASP A 160 -21.70 -0.30 -0.05
N GLY A 161 -21.16 -1.51 -0.15
CA GLY A 161 -21.83 -2.60 -0.86
C GLY A 161 -21.89 -2.45 -2.38
N GLN A 162 -21.29 -1.39 -2.95
CA GLN A 162 -21.49 -1.02 -4.35
C GLN A 162 -20.19 -0.98 -5.17
N ILE A 163 -19.10 -0.49 -4.58
CA ILE A 163 -17.84 -0.31 -5.30
C ILE A 163 -16.84 -1.33 -4.80
N PHE A 164 -16.47 -2.26 -5.66
CA PHE A 164 -15.53 -3.33 -5.36
C PHE A 164 -14.10 -2.90 -5.75
N CYS A 165 -13.20 -2.87 -4.77
CA CYS A 165 -11.82 -2.42 -4.91
C CYS A 165 -10.85 -3.57 -4.66
N LEU A 166 -9.84 -3.67 -5.52
CA LEU A 166 -8.76 -4.66 -5.44
C LEU A 166 -7.55 -4.14 -6.23
N HIS A 167 -6.35 -4.65 -5.91
CA HIS A 167 -5.14 -4.27 -6.64
C HIS A 167 -5.20 -4.66 -8.10
N GLY A 168 -5.35 -5.98 -8.32
CA GLY A 168 -5.46 -6.58 -9.63
C GLY A 168 -6.88 -6.45 -10.18
N GLY A 169 -7.49 -7.59 -10.47
CA GLY A 169 -8.78 -7.66 -11.13
C GLY A 169 -9.52 -8.97 -10.89
N LEU A 170 -10.55 -9.21 -11.69
CA LEU A 170 -11.46 -10.33 -11.49
C LEU A 170 -10.78 -11.67 -11.70
N SER A 171 -11.09 -12.65 -10.88
CA SER A 171 -10.66 -14.02 -11.12
C SER A 171 -11.82 -14.84 -11.70
N PRO A 172 -11.57 -15.63 -12.74
CA PRO A 172 -12.53 -16.57 -13.30
C PRO A 172 -12.83 -17.75 -12.35
N SER A 173 -12.14 -17.81 -11.20
CA SER A 173 -12.42 -18.70 -10.06
C SER A 173 -13.38 -18.15 -9.04
N ILE A 174 -13.73 -16.88 -9.20
CA ILE A 174 -14.36 -16.09 -8.19
C ILE A 174 -15.59 -15.47 -8.83
N ASP A 175 -16.69 -16.21 -8.76
CA ASP A 175 -17.98 -15.76 -9.26
C ASP A 175 -18.68 -14.82 -8.26
N THR A 176 -18.38 -14.98 -6.96
CA THR A 176 -19.06 -14.26 -5.88
C THR A 176 -18.06 -13.72 -4.84
N LEU A 177 -18.47 -12.68 -4.12
CA LEU A 177 -17.70 -12.15 -2.98
C LEU A 177 -17.47 -13.20 -1.88
N ASP A 178 -18.39 -14.15 -1.72
CA ASP A 178 -18.24 -15.22 -0.73
C ASP A 178 -17.10 -16.17 -1.07
N HIS A 179 -16.80 -16.38 -2.37
CA HIS A 179 -15.60 -17.12 -2.77
C HIS A 179 -14.33 -16.42 -2.29
N ILE A 180 -14.28 -15.08 -2.35
CA ILE A 180 -13.14 -14.29 -1.85
C ILE A 180 -13.04 -14.40 -0.33
N ARG A 181 -14.17 -14.26 0.38
CA ARG A 181 -14.23 -14.40 1.86
C ARG A 181 -13.71 -15.74 2.34
N ALA A 182 -13.87 -16.81 1.55
CA ALA A 182 -13.43 -18.16 1.88
C ALA A 182 -11.95 -18.45 1.60
N LEU A 183 -11.21 -17.56 0.92
CA LEU A 183 -9.79 -17.78 0.64
C LEU A 183 -8.96 -17.79 1.94
N ASP A 184 -7.99 -18.68 2.04
CA ASP A 184 -6.96 -18.58 3.08
C ASP A 184 -5.89 -17.59 2.62
N ARG A 185 -5.88 -16.37 3.18
CA ARG A 185 -4.93 -15.32 2.79
C ARG A 185 -3.59 -15.40 3.53
N LEU A 186 -3.51 -16.13 4.66
CA LEU A 186 -2.35 -16.14 5.57
C LEU A 186 -1.22 -17.05 5.05
N GLN A 187 -0.86 -16.86 3.80
CA GLN A 187 0.17 -17.61 3.11
C GLN A 187 0.89 -16.71 2.09
N GLU A 188 2.13 -17.09 1.78
CA GLU A 188 2.92 -16.45 0.73
C GLU A 188 2.27 -16.70 -0.65
N VAL A 189 2.37 -15.71 -1.53
CA VAL A 189 1.90 -15.84 -2.91
C VAL A 189 2.75 -16.91 -3.64
N PRO A 190 2.14 -17.89 -4.34
CA PRO A 190 2.86 -18.96 -5.03
C PRO A 190 3.95 -18.50 -6.01
N HIS A 191 4.92 -19.39 -6.24
CA HIS A 191 6.20 -19.06 -6.90
C HIS A 191 6.12 -18.60 -8.36
N GLU A 192 4.99 -18.84 -9.03
CA GLU A 192 4.80 -18.37 -10.40
C GLU A 192 4.43 -16.88 -10.46
N GLY A 193 4.34 -16.17 -9.32
CA GLY A 193 3.92 -14.76 -9.24
C GLY A 193 2.44 -14.55 -9.58
N TYR A 194 1.78 -15.63 -9.97
CA TYR A 194 0.37 -15.86 -10.17
C TYR A 194 0.09 -17.29 -9.66
N ASN A 195 -1.16 -17.62 -9.38
CA ASN A 195 -1.59 -19.02 -9.33
C ASN A 195 -2.49 -19.23 -10.54
N TRP A 196 -2.23 -20.24 -11.39
CA TRP A 196 -3.25 -20.71 -12.32
C TRP A 196 -4.34 -21.41 -11.51
N CYS A 197 -5.28 -20.64 -10.98
CA CYS A 197 -6.63 -21.12 -10.84
C CYS A 197 -7.46 -20.42 -11.93
N HIS A 198 -8.10 -21.23 -12.78
CA HIS A 198 -9.11 -20.84 -13.77
C HIS A 198 -8.65 -20.01 -15.00
N ASP A 199 -7.48 -20.30 -15.60
CA ASP A 199 -7.28 -20.02 -17.03
C ASP A 199 -7.44 -18.54 -17.50
N ARG A 200 -6.65 -17.61 -16.93
CA ARG A 200 -6.21 -16.31 -17.57
C ARG A 200 -6.96 -14.99 -17.36
N ASN A 201 -7.74 -14.76 -16.30
CA ASN A 201 -8.70 -13.62 -16.31
C ASN A 201 -8.49 -12.35 -15.42
N VAL A 202 -7.30 -12.01 -14.89
CA VAL A 202 -7.10 -10.85 -13.96
C VAL A 202 -6.36 -9.63 -14.59
N VAL A 203 -6.75 -8.37 -14.29
CA VAL A 203 -6.13 -7.10 -14.78
C VAL A 203 -6.11 -5.96 -13.72
N THR A 204 -5.04 -5.15 -13.61
CA THR A 204 -4.72 -4.13 -12.56
C THR A 204 -4.89 -2.66 -13.04
N ILE A 205 -5.23 -1.70 -12.15
CA ILE A 205 -5.29 -0.23 -12.41
C ILE A 205 -4.34 0.54 -11.47
N PHE A 206 -3.79 1.67 -11.94
CA PHE A 206 -2.49 2.24 -11.56
C PHE A 206 -2.59 3.68 -10.98
N SER A 207 -1.85 4.01 -9.91
CA SER A 207 -1.83 5.38 -9.32
C SER A 207 -0.45 6.01 -9.08
N ALA A 208 0.65 5.46 -9.62
CA ALA A 208 1.99 6.05 -9.43
C ALA A 208 2.39 7.02 -10.57
N PRO A 209 2.58 8.34 -10.33
CA PRO A 209 2.95 9.28 -11.39
C PRO A 209 4.44 9.19 -11.69
N ASN A 210 4.81 9.33 -12.97
CA ASN A 210 6.16 9.17 -13.50
C ASN A 210 6.83 7.90 -12.97
N TYR A 211 6.11 6.79 -13.14
CA TYR A 211 6.44 5.49 -12.58
C TYR A 211 7.89 5.08 -12.83
N CYS A 212 8.50 4.47 -11.81
CA CYS A 212 9.93 4.10 -11.80
C CYS A 212 10.88 5.26 -12.12
N TYR A 213 10.41 6.50 -12.01
CA TYR A 213 11.11 7.73 -12.42
C TYR A 213 11.47 7.79 -13.90
N ARG A 214 10.76 7.01 -14.73
CA ARG A 214 11.07 6.83 -16.15
C ARG A 214 9.85 6.94 -17.07
N CYS A 215 8.65 6.61 -16.58
CA CYS A 215 7.50 6.41 -17.45
C CYS A 215 6.75 7.71 -17.83
N GLY A 216 6.91 8.80 -17.08
CA GLY A 216 6.31 10.10 -17.40
C GLY A 216 4.78 10.15 -17.39
N ASN A 217 4.10 9.16 -16.81
CA ASN A 217 2.64 9.11 -16.69
C ASN A 217 2.14 10.04 -15.54
N GLN A 218 0.89 10.48 -15.61
CA GLN A 218 0.23 11.16 -14.48
C GLN A 218 -0.36 10.11 -13.51
N ALA A 219 -0.57 10.50 -12.26
CA ALA A 219 -1.33 9.71 -11.30
C ALA A 219 -2.75 10.23 -11.18
N ALA A 220 -3.63 9.38 -10.67
CA ALA A 220 -4.98 9.77 -10.31
C ALA A 220 -5.38 9.12 -8.98
N ILE A 221 -6.12 9.87 -8.17
CA ILE A 221 -6.92 9.35 -7.07
C ILE A 221 -8.40 9.46 -7.44
N MET A 222 -9.20 8.52 -6.96
CA MET A 222 -10.65 8.53 -7.12
C MET A 222 -11.27 8.89 -5.77
N GLU A 223 -12.02 9.98 -5.75
CA GLU A 223 -12.80 10.41 -4.59
C GLU A 223 -14.24 9.92 -4.72
N LEU A 224 -14.79 9.43 -3.61
CA LEU A 224 -16.20 9.06 -3.49
C LEU A 224 -16.82 9.85 -2.35
N ASP A 225 -17.86 10.63 -2.67
CA ASP A 225 -18.61 11.38 -1.68
C ASP A 225 -19.66 10.53 -0.95
N ASP A 226 -20.35 11.16 0.01
CA ASP A 226 -21.40 10.55 0.85
C ASP A 226 -22.59 9.97 0.04
N THR A 227 -22.68 10.28 -1.26
CA THR A 227 -23.73 9.82 -2.17
C THR A 227 -23.20 8.91 -3.28
N LEU A 228 -21.95 8.44 -3.16
CA LEU A 228 -21.23 7.61 -4.13
C LEU A 228 -21.03 8.28 -5.50
N LYS A 229 -21.09 9.61 -5.54
CA LYS A 229 -20.65 10.34 -6.72
C LYS A 229 -19.13 10.31 -6.76
N TYR A 230 -18.58 9.93 -7.91
CA TYR A 230 -17.14 9.83 -8.10
C TYR A 230 -16.56 11.03 -8.84
N SER A 231 -15.35 11.43 -8.45
CA SER A 231 -14.49 12.36 -9.18
C SER A 231 -13.06 11.84 -9.22
N PHE A 232 -12.35 12.16 -10.30
CA PHE A 232 -10.93 11.84 -10.43
C PHE A 232 -10.12 13.11 -10.22
N LEU A 233 -9.14 13.06 -9.31
CA LEU A 233 -8.13 14.11 -9.16
C LEU A 233 -6.81 13.58 -9.71
N GLN A 234 -6.34 14.19 -10.79
CA GLN A 234 -5.06 13.85 -11.40
C GLN A 234 -3.95 14.74 -10.86
N PHE A 235 -2.75 14.19 -10.66
CA PHE A 235 -1.59 14.95 -10.20
C PHE A 235 -0.29 14.53 -10.89
N ASP A 236 0.59 15.51 -11.05
CA ASP A 236 1.94 15.35 -11.57
C ASP A 236 2.92 14.99 -10.44
N PRO A 237 4.10 14.41 -10.75
CA PRO A 237 5.12 14.10 -9.75
C PRO A 237 5.56 15.35 -8.97
N ALA A 238 5.89 15.19 -7.69
CA ALA A 238 6.37 16.29 -6.87
C ALA A 238 7.68 16.89 -7.44
N PRO A 239 7.85 18.24 -7.42
CA PRO A 239 9.04 18.88 -7.97
C PRO A 239 10.31 18.51 -7.18
N ARG A 240 11.32 17.96 -7.88
CA ARG A 240 12.62 17.60 -7.28
C ARG A 240 13.58 18.79 -7.25
N ARG A 241 14.08 19.15 -6.06
CA ARG A 241 15.22 20.06 -5.93
C ARG A 241 16.53 19.29 -6.14
N GLY A 242 17.20 19.48 -7.30
CA GLY A 242 18.64 19.22 -7.45
C GLY A 242 19.12 18.01 -8.26
N GLU A 243 18.29 17.32 -9.05
CA GLU A 243 18.76 16.21 -9.91
C GLU A 243 18.85 16.58 -11.41
N PRO A 244 19.86 16.09 -12.15
CA PRO A 244 20.04 16.39 -13.56
C PRO A 244 18.96 15.73 -14.45
N HIS A 245 18.53 16.44 -15.49
CA HIS A 245 17.60 15.92 -16.51
C HIS A 245 18.18 14.69 -17.22
N VAL A 246 17.62 13.51 -16.94
CA VAL A 246 17.92 12.28 -17.69
C VAL A 246 16.99 12.21 -18.91
N THR A 247 17.57 12.20 -20.10
CA THR A 247 16.85 12.11 -21.38
C THR A 247 16.17 10.75 -21.56
N ARG A 248 14.91 10.83 -22.00
CA ARG A 248 13.90 9.75 -22.10
C ARG A 248 14.24 8.64 -23.10
N ARG A 249 14.04 7.40 -22.68
CA ARG A 249 13.54 6.31 -23.53
C ARG A 249 12.71 5.36 -22.67
N THR A 250 11.43 5.19 -23.02
CA THR A 250 10.55 4.18 -22.45
C THR A 250 11.07 2.80 -22.88
N PRO A 251 11.38 1.90 -21.93
CA PRO A 251 11.74 0.52 -22.25
C PRO A 251 10.56 -0.25 -22.89
N ASP A 252 10.86 -1.17 -23.80
CA ASP A 252 9.85 -1.88 -24.61
C ASP A 252 8.88 -2.76 -23.81
N TYR A 253 9.16 -3.05 -22.53
CA TYR A 253 8.25 -3.81 -21.67
C TYR A 253 7.06 -2.98 -21.13
N PHE A 254 7.00 -1.69 -21.48
CA PHE A 254 5.90 -0.77 -21.14
C PHE A 254 5.02 -0.38 -22.35
N LEU A 255 5.19 -1.04 -23.51
CA LEU A 255 4.32 -0.90 -24.70
C LEU A 255 3.36 -2.08 -24.83
#